data_AF-A0A0J8CB24-F1
#
_entry.id   AF-A0A0J8CB24-F1
#
_cell.length_a   1.000
_cell.length_b   1.000
_cell.length_c   1.000
_cell.angle_alpha   90.00
_cell.angle_beta   90.00
_cell.angle_gamma   90.00
#
_symmetry.space_group_name_H-M   'P 1'
#
loop_
_entity.id
_entity.type
_entity.pdbx_description
1 polymer ?
#
loop_
_entity_poly.entity_id
_entity_poly.type
_entity_poly.pdbx_seq_one_letter_code
_entity_poly.pdbx_strand_id
1 'polypeptide(L)'
;MLDEVVTAYGAGVLSLDTAVQMLLDAGYPIDDASQEVARIRARAEEDAAARIAEAAAARDGRRSQGQDDLVGSPSQGNRNILTDG
;
A
#
# COMPACT_ATOMS: atom_id res chain seq x y z
N MET A 1 18.26 -15.34 21.10
CA MET A 1 18.81 -14.00 20.82
C MET A 1 18.22 -13.36 19.57
N LEU A 2 18.37 -13.93 18.37
CA LEU A 2 17.82 -13.31 17.14
C LEU A 2 16.31 -13.04 17.24
N ASP A 3 15.56 -14.05 17.67
CA ASP A 3 14.10 -14.00 17.76
C ASP A 3 13.62 -12.90 18.74
N GLU A 4 14.35 -12.70 19.84
CA GLU A 4 14.05 -11.67 20.84
C GLU A 4 14.33 -10.26 20.30
N VAL A 5 15.42 -10.07 19.55
CA VAL A 5 15.75 -8.77 18.92
C VAL A 5 14.72 -8.42 17.85
N VAL A 6 14.35 -9.37 17.00
CA VAL A 6 13.32 -9.19 15.96
C VAL A 6 11.96 -8.89 16.59
N THR A 7 11.59 -9.64 17.63
CA THR A 7 10.33 -9.44 18.36
C THR A 7 10.29 -8.06 19.03
N ALA A 8 11.36 -7.65 19.69
CA ALA A 8 11.42 -6.35 20.37
C ALA A 8 11.40 -5.17 19.39
N TYR A 9 12.04 -5.29 18.22
CA TYR A 9 11.92 -4.31 17.15
C TYR A 9 10.49 -4.25 16.59
N GLY A 10 9.88 -5.40 16.28
CA GLY A 10 8.51 -5.48 15.78
C GLY A 10 7.46 -4.96 16.77
N ALA A 11 7.72 -5.11 18.07
CA ALA A 11 6.90 -4.55 19.14
C ALA A 11 7.15 -3.05 19.40
N GLY A 12 8.12 -2.41 18.72
CA GLY A 12 8.47 -1.00 18.91
C GLY A 12 9.23 -0.71 20.20
N VAL A 13 9.72 -1.74 20.90
CA VAL A 13 10.51 -1.62 22.13
C VAL A 13 11.94 -1.16 21.82
N LEU A 14 12.48 -1.56 20.66
CA LEU A 14 13.79 -1.17 20.17
C LEU A 14 13.69 -0.33 18.90
N SER A 15 14.62 0.63 18.76
CA SER A 15 14.81 1.31 17.49
C SER A 15 15.49 0.40 16.46
N LEU A 16 15.34 0.72 15.17
CA LEU A 16 16.03 0.00 14.09
C LEU A 16 17.55 0.01 14.28
N ASP A 17 18.12 1.18 14.59
CA ASP A 17 19.56 1.36 14.85
C ASP A 17 20.03 0.45 16.00
N THR A 18 19.27 0.40 17.10
CA THR A 18 19.59 -0.46 18.25
C THR A 18 19.53 -1.93 17.87
N ALA A 19 18.50 -2.36 17.13
CA ALA A 19 18.35 -3.73 16.70
C ALA A 19 19.50 -4.16 15.77
N VAL A 20 19.86 -3.34 14.78
CA VAL A 20 20.97 -3.61 13.86
C VAL A 20 22.31 -3.68 14.59
N GLN A 21 22.55 -2.79 15.55
CA GLN A 21 23.77 -2.83 16.36
C GLN A 21 23.85 -4.13 17.19
N MET A 22 22.75 -4.55 17.80
CA MET A 22 22.69 -5.81 18.56
C MET A 22 22.94 -7.04 17.68
N LEU A 23 22.49 -7.01 16.42
CA LEU A 23 22.77 -8.08 15.46
C LEU A 23 24.27 -8.12 15.09
N LEU A 24 24.86 -6.96 14.83
CA LEU A 24 26.29 -6.85 14.56
C LEU A 24 27.12 -7.37 15.75
N ASP A 25 26.79 -6.94 16.96
CA ASP A 25 27.47 -7.36 18.20
C ASP A 25 27.30 -8.87 18.47
N ALA A 26 26.18 -9.46 18.01
CA ALA A 26 25.93 -10.89 18.07
C ALA A 26 26.65 -11.71 16.99
N GLY A 27 27.44 -11.06 16.12
CA GLY A 27 28.24 -11.70 15.08
C GLY A 27 27.48 -11.99 13.78
N TYR A 28 26.34 -11.33 13.55
CA TYR A 28 25.66 -11.41 12.25
C TYR A 28 26.52 -10.75 11.16
N PRO A 29 26.42 -11.22 9.90
CA PRO A 29 27.21 -10.70 8.79
C PRO A 29 26.71 -9.33 8.33
N ILE A 30 26.97 -8.31 9.15
CA ILE A 30 26.66 -6.90 8.90
C ILE A 30 27.99 -6.15 8.91
N ASP A 31 28.40 -5.62 7.75
CA ASP A 31 29.68 -4.91 7.63
C ASP A 31 29.69 -3.60 8.43
N ASP A 32 28.61 -2.82 8.30
CA ASP A 32 28.45 -1.53 8.97
C ASP A 32 26.98 -1.30 9.32
N ALA A 33 26.71 -1.06 10.61
CA ALA A 33 25.35 -0.89 11.11
C ALA A 33 24.67 0.34 10.51
N SER A 34 25.40 1.45 10.31
CA SER A 34 24.81 2.71 9.80
C SER A 34 24.41 2.57 8.34
N GLN A 35 25.24 1.92 7.54
CA GLN A 35 24.94 1.60 6.14
C GLN A 35 23.78 0.63 6.03
N GLU A 36 23.70 -0.38 6.90
CA GLU A 36 22.59 -1.32 6.89
C GLU A 36 21.26 -0.65 7.24
N VAL A 37 21.25 0.21 8.27
CA VAL A 37 20.08 1.04 8.60
C VAL A 37 19.66 1.90 7.41
N ALA A 38 20.61 2.56 6.74
CA ALA A 38 20.32 3.39 5.58
C ALA A 38 19.71 2.59 4.43
N ARG A 39 20.23 1.39 4.13
CA ARG A 39 19.68 0.48 3.12
C ARG A 39 18.25 0.06 3.44
N ILE A 40 17.98 -0.32 4.70
CA ILE A 40 16.64 -0.74 5.14
C ILE A 40 15.64 0.42 5.00
N ARG A 41 16.03 1.63 5.42
CA ARG A 41 15.15 2.81 5.31
C ARG A 41 14.87 3.17 3.85
N ALA A 42 15.90 3.20 3.00
CA ALA A 42 15.73 3.46 1.57
C ALA A 42 14.75 2.47 0.92
N ARG A 43 14.89 1.17 1.24
CA ARG A 43 13.98 0.15 0.74
C ARG A 43 12.54 0.35 1.23
N ALA A 44 12.37 0.70 2.50
CA ALA A 44 11.03 0.98 3.05
C ALA A 44 10.36 2.19 2.39
N GLU A 45 11.14 3.23 2.07
CA GLU A 45 10.65 4.42 1.36
C GLU A 45 10.24 4.08 -0.08
N GLU A 46 11.07 3.30 -0.80
CA GLU A 46 10.74 2.80 -2.14
C GLU A 46 9.45 1.98 -2.15
N ASP A 47 9.32 1.04 -1.21
CA ASP A 47 8.13 0.20 -1.09
C ASP A 47 6.88 1.04 -0.74
N ALA A 48 7.02 2.06 0.12
CA ALA A 48 5.94 2.98 0.43
C ALA A 48 5.52 3.81 -0.78
N ALA A 49 6.48 4.32 -1.56
CA ALA A 49 6.21 5.05 -2.80
C ALA A 49 5.49 4.17 -3.83
N ALA A 50 5.91 2.91 -3.98
CA ALA A 50 5.27 1.95 -4.87
C ALA A 50 3.79 1.71 -4.49
N ARG A 51 3.49 1.54 -3.20
CA ARG A 51 2.10 1.38 -2.73
C ARG A 51 1.23 2.61 -2.97
N ILE A 52 1.79 3.81 -2.81
CA ILE A 52 1.09 5.07 -3.10
C ILE A 52 0.77 5.17 -4.59
N ALA A 53 1.74 4.84 -5.46
CA ALA A 53 1.55 4.84 -6.90
C ALA A 53 0.48 3.83 -7.33
N GLU A 54 0.50 2.62 -6.77
CA GLU A 54 -0.53 1.59 -7.02
C GLU A 54 -1.92 2.06 -6.58
N ALA A 55 -2.04 2.64 -5.38
CA ALA A 55 -3.31 3.17 -4.90
C ALA A 55 -3.84 4.33 -5.77
N ALA A 56 -2.94 5.19 -6.27
CA ALA A 56 -3.28 6.28 -7.19
C ALA A 56 -3.78 5.74 -8.53
N ALA A 57 -3.08 4.76 -9.11
CA ALA A 57 -3.46 4.09 -10.35
C ALA A 57 -4.82 3.39 -10.22
N ALA A 58 -5.06 2.68 -9.11
CA ALA A 58 -6.33 2.02 -8.84
C ALA A 58 -7.51 3.00 -8.69
N ARG A 59 -7.25 4.23 -8.22
CA ARG A 59 -8.28 5.30 -8.14
C ARG A 59 -8.56 5.93 -9.50
N ASP A 60 -7.58 5.99 -10.40
CA ASP A 60 -7.77 6.49 -11.75
C ASP A 60 -8.55 5.50 -12.63
N GLY A 61 -8.17 4.22 -12.59
CA GLY A 61 -8.88 3.15 -13.31
C GLY A 61 -10.36 3.02 -12.93
N ARG A 62 -10.71 3.24 -11.65
CA ARG A 62 -12.12 3.28 -11.20
C ARG A 62 -12.91 4.47 -11.75
N ARG A 63 -12.26 5.62 -11.99
CA ARG A 63 -12.93 6.78 -12.57
C ARG A 63 -13.23 6.58 -14.07
N SER A 64 -12.36 5.87 -14.78
CA SER A 64 -12.60 5.53 -16.19
C SER A 64 -13.76 4.54 -16.36
N GLN A 65 -13.93 3.57 -15.46
CA GLN A 65 -15.03 2.58 -15.56
C GLN A 65 -16.42 3.15 -15.22
N GLY A 66 -16.52 4.20 -14.39
CA GLY A 66 -17.81 4.78 -14.00
C GLY A 66 -18.47 5.71 -15.04
N GLN A 67 -17.80 5.98 -16.16
CA GLN A 67 -18.30 6.89 -17.20
C GLN A 67 -19.01 6.16 -18.35
N ASP A 68 -18.82 4.84 -18.49
CA ASP A 68 -19.35 4.05 -19.60
C ASP A 68 -20.78 3.52 -19.33
N ASP A 69 -21.24 3.51 -18.07
CA ASP A 69 -22.56 2.98 -17.68
C ASP A 69 -23.74 3.97 -17.86
N LEU A 70 -23.50 5.23 -18.25
CA LEU A 70 -24.56 6.25 -18.44
C LEU A 70 -25.04 6.47 -19.89
N VAL A 71 -24.54 5.71 -20.87
CA VAL A 71 -24.88 5.92 -22.31
C VAL A 71 -25.82 4.84 -22.87
N GLY A 72 -26.66 4.23 -22.04
CA GLY A 72 -27.53 3.14 -22.50
C GLY A 72 -28.84 2.98 -21.73
N SER A 73 -29.82 3.87 -21.95
CA SER A 73 -31.22 3.55 -21.67
C SER A 73 -32.11 4.05 -22.80
N PRO A 74 -32.68 3.15 -23.63
CA PRO A 74 -33.60 3.54 -24.68
C PRO A 74 -34.97 3.90 -24.09
N SER A 75 -35.40 5.10 -24.47
CA SER A 75 -36.77 5.63 -24.47
C SER A 75 -37.89 4.59 -24.30
N GLN A 76 -38.54 4.56 -23.13
CA GLN A 76 -39.89 4.00 -23.02
C GLN A 76 -40.91 5.10 -23.34
N GLY A 77 -41.44 5.03 -24.56
CA GLY A 77 -42.54 5.86 -25.03
C GLY A 77 -43.79 5.66 -24.18
N ASN A 78 -44.22 6.74 -23.54
CA ASN A 78 -45.48 6.80 -22.80
C ASN A 78 -46.65 6.84 -23.81
N ARG A 79 -47.28 5.68 -24.08
CA ARG A 79 -48.54 5.62 -24.83
C ARG A 79 -49.70 5.59 -23.84
N ASN A 80 -50.25 6.76 -23.54
CA ASN A 80 -51.56 6.88 -22.93
C ASN A 80 -52.63 6.47 -23.95
N ILE A 81 -53.17 5.26 -23.77
CA ILE A 81 -54.47 4.86 -24.31
C ILE A 81 -55.43 4.86 -23.13
N LEU A 82 -56.22 5.92 -23.00
CA LEU A 82 -57.41 5.92 -22.15
C LEU A 82 -58.62 6.13 -23.06
N THR A 83 -59.42 5.09 -23.07
CA THR A 83 -60.61 4.75 -23.85
C THR A 83 -61.70 5.82 -23.76
N ASP A 84 -62.44 5.96 -24.88
CA ASP A 84 -63.64 6.77 -25.11
C ASP A 84 -64.66 6.81 -23.96
N GLY A 85 -65.35 7.94 -23.86
CA GLY A 85 -66.61 8.14 -23.14
C GLY A 85 -67.76 8.46 -24.10
#